data_AF-A0A376D3R3-F1
#
_entry.id   AF-A0A376D3R3-F1
#
_cell.length_a   1.000
_cell.length_b   1.000
_cell.length_c   1.000
_cell.angle_alpha   90.00
_cell.angle_beta   90.00
_cell.angle_gamma   90.00
#
_symmetry.space_group_name_H-M   'P 1'
#
loop_
_entity.id
_entity.type
_entity.pdbx_description
1 polymer ?
#
loop_
_entity_poly.entity_id
_entity_poly.type
_entity_poly.pdbx_seq_one_letter_code
_entity_poly.pdbx_strand_id
1 'polypeptide(L)'
;MNCCLTSIFPLVNKEQENSEKLAADMIISQKRMGGLQAVRAPFFPPNALLITRLDNLSIYWQEDTRRRSVIDNPKRDRIENFESVNEAYVVEDYRCAALVENIQIGDFSAAAAETGA
;
A
#
# COMPACT_ATOMS: atom_id res chain seq x y z
N MET A 1 5.70 7.62 2.32
CA MET A 1 5.06 8.35 1.21
C MET A 1 5.96 8.58 -0.02
N ASN A 2 7.24 8.14 -0.05
CA ASN A 2 8.20 8.64 -1.07
C ASN A 2 8.84 7.59 -2.01
N CYS A 3 8.36 6.34 -2.09
CA CYS A 3 9.10 5.32 -2.86
C CYS A 3 8.65 5.13 -4.34
N CYS A 4 7.44 5.54 -4.73
CA CYS A 4 6.98 5.37 -6.13
C CYS A 4 7.26 6.55 -7.06
N LEU A 5 7.70 7.70 -6.53
CA LEU A 5 7.94 8.91 -7.34
C LEU A 5 9.29 8.84 -8.07
N THR A 6 10.24 8.04 -7.56
CA THR A 6 11.65 8.06 -7.99
C THR A 6 11.89 7.36 -9.33
N SER A 7 11.15 6.30 -9.68
CA SER A 7 11.37 5.58 -10.96
C SER A 7 10.70 6.22 -12.18
N ILE A 8 9.76 7.15 -11.99
CA ILE A 8 8.97 7.73 -13.10
C ILE A 8 9.57 9.06 -13.60
N PHE A 9 10.43 9.70 -12.79
CA PHE A 9 11.02 11.00 -13.08
C PHE A 9 11.88 11.09 -14.37
N PRO A 10 12.64 10.05 -14.79
CA PRO A 10 13.40 10.13 -16.04
C PRO A 10 12.57 9.90 -17.32
N LEU A 11 11.31 9.42 -17.21
CA LEU A 11 10.41 9.23 -18.37
C LEU A 11 9.65 10.51 -18.76
N VAL A 12 9.46 11.45 -17.83
CA VAL A 12 8.72 12.70 -18.03
C VAL A 12 9.56 13.83 -18.65
N ASN A 13 10.88 13.64 -18.73
CA ASN A 13 11.81 14.70 -19.14
C ASN A 13 12.09 14.76 -20.66
N LYS A 14 11.12 14.32 -21.48
CA LYS A 14 11.12 14.55 -22.94
C LYS A 14 10.07 15.62 -23.24
N GLU A 15 10.44 16.68 -23.96
CA GLU A 15 9.47 17.69 -24.39
C GLU A 15 8.44 17.03 -25.33
N GLN A 16 7.24 16.81 -24.81
CA GLN A 16 6.07 16.30 -25.54
C GLN A 16 4.98 17.38 -25.60
N GLU A 17 4.16 17.34 -26.65
CA GLU A 17 3.01 18.24 -26.84
C GLU A 17 2.09 18.26 -25.59
N ASN A 18 1.41 19.39 -25.38
CA ASN A 18 0.59 19.63 -24.19
C ASN A 18 -0.56 18.60 -24.04
N SER A 19 -1.02 17.99 -25.13
CA SER A 19 -2.00 16.90 -25.16
C SER A 19 -1.46 15.60 -24.55
N GLU A 20 -0.22 15.21 -24.90
CA GLU A 20 0.45 14.01 -24.40
C GLU A 20 0.79 14.15 -22.91
N LYS A 21 1.17 15.36 -22.46
CA LYS A 21 1.39 15.65 -21.03
C LYS A 21 0.11 15.51 -20.21
N LEU A 22 -1.02 16.03 -20.70
CA LEU A 22 -2.32 15.89 -20.03
C LEU A 22 -2.80 14.43 -20.00
N ALA A 23 -2.57 13.66 -21.07
CA ALA A 23 -2.88 12.23 -21.11
C ALA A 23 -2.01 11.43 -20.13
N ALA A 24 -0.71 11.74 -20.05
CA ALA A 24 0.22 11.12 -19.11
C ALA A 24 -0.17 11.40 -17.65
N ASP A 25 -0.56 12.64 -17.31
CA ASP A 25 -1.03 13.00 -15.97
C ASP A 25 -2.36 12.30 -15.61
N MET A 26 -3.25 12.10 -16.59
CA MET A 26 -4.48 11.31 -16.39
C MET A 26 -4.18 9.82 -16.11
N ILE A 27 -3.20 9.23 -16.77
CA ILE A 27 -2.84 7.81 -16.56
C ILE A 27 -2.16 7.63 -15.18
N ILE A 28 -1.26 8.55 -14.82
CA ILE A 28 -0.53 8.52 -13.53
C ILE A 28 -1.50 8.77 -12.36
N SER A 29 -2.44 9.71 -12.51
CA SER A 29 -3.42 10.02 -11.45
C SER A 29 -4.41 8.89 -11.20
N GLN A 30 -4.76 8.11 -12.23
CA GLN A 30 -5.71 7.01 -12.09
C GLN A 30 -5.17 5.83 -11.28
N LYS A 31 -3.84 5.69 -11.11
CA LYS A 31 -3.17 4.60 -10.34
C LYS A 31 -3.86 3.25 -10.54
N ARG A 32 -4.26 2.92 -11.77
CA ARG A 32 -4.93 1.66 -12.08
C ARG A 32 -3.90 0.59 -12.35
N MET A 33 -4.09 -0.59 -11.75
CA MET A 33 -3.28 -1.77 -12.01
C MET A 33 -4.21 -2.84 -12.58
N GLY A 34 -3.94 -3.29 -13.82
CA GLY A 34 -4.76 -4.31 -14.48
C GLY A 34 -6.23 -3.90 -14.71
N GLY A 35 -6.52 -2.60 -14.85
CA GLY A 35 -7.89 -2.08 -15.03
C GLY A 35 -8.68 -1.89 -13.73
N LEU A 36 -8.13 -2.29 -12.58
CA LEU A 36 -8.72 -2.11 -11.26
C LEU A 36 -8.10 -0.91 -10.53
N GLN A 37 -8.87 -0.29 -9.63
CA GLN A 37 -8.40 0.82 -8.79
C GLN A 37 -7.43 0.29 -7.73
N ALA A 38 -6.20 0.76 -7.73
CA ALA A 38 -5.22 0.39 -6.70
C ALA A 38 -5.26 1.38 -5.54
N VAL A 39 -5.47 0.85 -4.33
CA VAL A 39 -5.35 1.60 -3.07
C VAL A 39 -4.02 1.25 -2.42
N ARG A 40 -3.36 2.24 -1.80
CA ARG A 40 -2.12 2.02 -1.05
C ARG A 40 -2.35 2.30 0.42
N ALA A 41 -2.17 1.27 1.25
CA ALA A 41 -2.14 1.41 2.70
C ALA A 41 -0.71 1.75 3.17
N PRO A 42 -0.55 2.62 4.19
CA PRO A 42 0.74 2.83 4.82
C PRO A 42 1.21 1.55 5.53
N PHE A 43 2.53 1.31 5.56
CA PHE A 43 3.17 0.14 6.18
C PHE A 43 2.84 -1.24 5.57
N PHE A 44 2.25 -1.28 4.37
CA PHE A 44 2.03 -2.54 3.65
C PHE A 44 3.36 -3.13 3.15
N PRO A 45 3.57 -4.46 3.25
CA PRO A 45 4.79 -5.11 2.78
C PRO A 45 5.05 -4.84 1.28
N PRO A 46 6.29 -4.47 0.89
CA PRO A 46 6.60 -4.05 -0.48
C PRO A 46 6.60 -5.20 -1.50
N ASN A 47 6.73 -6.44 -1.03
CA ASN A 47 6.82 -7.66 -1.83
C ASN A 47 5.50 -8.44 -1.92
N ALA A 48 4.38 -7.84 -1.51
CA ALA A 48 3.08 -8.50 -1.53
C ALA A 48 1.99 -7.59 -2.13
N LEU A 49 0.91 -8.23 -2.59
CA LEU A 49 -0.29 -7.57 -3.10
C LEU A 49 -1.53 -8.34 -2.63
N LEU A 50 -2.50 -7.63 -2.05
CA LEU A 50 -3.77 -8.20 -1.62
C LEU A 50 -4.88 -7.74 -2.58
N ILE A 51 -5.54 -8.69 -3.21
CA ILE A 51 -6.72 -8.47 -4.05
C ILE A 51 -7.94 -8.86 -3.22
N THR A 52 -8.69 -7.85 -2.77
CA THR A 52 -9.94 -7.99 -2.01
C THR A 52 -10.88 -6.84 -2.34
N ARG A 53 -12.16 -7.02 -2.00
CA ARG A 53 -13.09 -5.89 -1.89
C ARG A 53 -12.84 -5.18 -0.56
N LEU A 54 -12.89 -3.85 -0.55
CA LEU A 54 -12.67 -3.06 0.67
C LEU A 54 -13.75 -3.34 1.74
N ASP A 55 -14.97 -3.64 1.31
CA ASP A 55 -16.10 -3.96 2.20
C ASP A 55 -15.95 -5.32 2.91
N ASN A 56 -14.97 -6.14 2.50
CA ASN A 56 -14.71 -7.46 3.07
C ASN A 56 -13.78 -7.43 4.30
N LEU A 57 -13.12 -6.29 4.52
CA LEU A 57 -12.19 -6.08 5.61
C LEU A 57 -12.91 -5.32 6.72
N SER A 58 -13.15 -6.00 7.84
CA SER A 58 -13.93 -5.46 8.94
C SER A 58 -13.11 -5.43 10.23
N ILE A 59 -13.28 -4.37 11.00
CA ILE A 59 -12.68 -4.22 12.33
C ILE A 59 -13.82 -4.30 13.33
N TYR A 60 -13.78 -5.31 14.19
CA TYR A 60 -14.70 -5.45 15.31
C TYR A 60 -14.04 -4.91 16.56
N TRP A 61 -14.73 -4.03 17.28
CA TRP A 61 -14.33 -3.60 18.61
C TRP A 61 -15.38 -4.02 19.62
N GLN A 62 -14.92 -4.38 20.81
CA GLN A 62 -15.83 -4.67 21.91
C GLN A 62 -16.36 -3.35 22.50
N GLU A 63 -17.68 -3.23 22.62
CA GLU A 63 -18.33 -2.09 23.27
C GLU A 63 -17.84 -1.93 24.73
N ASP A 64 -17.75 -0.69 25.20
CA ASP A 64 -17.33 -0.29 26.56
C ASP A 64 -15.95 -0.78 27.04
N THR A 65 -15.09 -1.26 26.14
CA THR A 65 -13.76 -1.76 26.50
C THR A 65 -12.68 -0.68 26.46
N ARG A 66 -12.98 0.50 25.92
CA ARG A 66 -12.03 1.62 25.86
C ARG A 66 -11.84 2.23 27.25
N ARG A 67 -10.75 1.86 27.90
CA ARG A 67 -10.35 2.41 29.21
C ARG A 67 -9.11 3.26 29.05
N ARG A 68 -9.16 4.47 29.61
CA ARG A 68 -8.07 5.43 29.66
C ARG A 68 -7.71 5.71 31.11
N SER A 69 -6.46 5.53 31.49
CA SER A 69 -5.93 5.98 32.78
C SER A 69 -4.76 6.92 32.55
N VAL A 70 -4.87 8.12 33.11
CA VAL A 70 -3.83 9.14 33.09
C VAL A 70 -3.18 9.16 34.47
N ILE A 71 -1.90 8.80 34.54
CA ILE A 71 -1.14 8.77 35.78
C ILE A 71 -0.07 9.85 35.69
N ASP A 72 -0.06 10.73 36.69
CA ASP A 72 1.02 11.69 36.85
C ASP A 72 2.18 11.03 37.60
N ASN A 73 3.34 10.90 36.95
CA ASN A 73 4.51 10.28 37.53
C ASN A 73 5.53 11.34 37.97
N PRO A 74 5.54 11.72 39.27
CA PRO A 74 6.42 12.78 39.78
C PRO A 74 7.91 12.36 39.82
N LYS A 75 8.24 11.08 39.59
CA LYS A 75 9.64 10.63 39.51
C LYS A 75 10.29 10.91 38.15
N ARG A 76 9.51 11.15 37.10
CA ARG A 76 10.01 11.26 35.73
C ARG A 76 9.43 12.44 34.95
N ASP A 77 8.79 13.38 35.67
CA ASP A 77 8.16 14.61 35.18
C ASP A 77 7.44 14.42 33.85
N ARG A 78 6.51 13.45 33.82
CA ARG A 78 5.71 13.16 32.63
C ARG A 78 4.36 12.57 33.01
N ILE A 79 3.37 12.95 32.21
CA ILE A 79 2.02 12.41 32.28
C ILE A 79 1.98 11.16 31.40
N GLU A 80 1.77 10.00 32.01
CA GLU A 80 1.67 8.72 31.30
C GLU A 80 0.18 8.42 31.02
N ASN A 81 -0.16 8.27 29.75
CA ASN A 81 -1.50 7.91 29.30
C ASN A 81 -1.51 6.44 28.89
N PHE A 82 -2.27 5.62 29.62
CA PHE A 82 -2.49 4.22 29.26
C PHE A 82 -3.90 4.10 28.69
N GLU A 83 -3.98 3.70 27.43
CA GLU A 83 -5.23 3.37 26.76
C GLU A 83 -5.21 1.88 26.43
N SER A 84 -6.33 1.21 26.73
CA SER A 84 -6.57 -0.17 26.35
C SER A 84 -7.88 -0.25 25.58
N VAL A 85 -7.86 -0.95 24.46
CA VAL A 85 -9.03 -1.23 23.61
C VAL A 85 -8.89 -2.68 23.14
N ASN A 86 -10.00 -3.40 23.10
CA ASN A 86 -10.06 -4.75 22.54
C ASN A 86 -10.61 -4.65 21.12
N GLU A 87 -9.77 -4.94 20.14
CA GLU A 87 -10.05 -4.85 18.70
C GLU A 87 -9.67 -6.17 18.02
N ALA A 88 -10.48 -6.59 17.06
CA ALA A 88 -10.26 -7.78 16.24
C ALA A 88 -10.36 -7.42 14.76
N TYR A 89 -9.39 -7.91 13.98
CA TYR A 89 -9.33 -7.75 12.53
C TYR A 89 -9.85 -9.01 11.86
N VAL A 90 -10.88 -8.89 11.04
CA VAL A 90 -11.54 -10.03 10.40
C VAL A 90 -11.66 -9.81 8.90
N VAL A 91 -11.43 -10.89 8.17
CA VAL A 91 -11.80 -11.01 6.76
C VAL A 91 -13.10 -11.79 6.72
N GLU A 92 -14.18 -11.16 6.26
CA GLU A 92 -15.53 -11.76 6.30
C GLU A 92 -15.62 -13.01 5.41
N ASP A 93 -15.28 -12.86 4.12
CA ASP A 93 -15.26 -13.95 3.15
C ASP A 93 -13.86 -14.19 2.60
N TYR A 94 -13.30 -15.36 2.88
CA TYR A 94 -11.99 -15.79 2.39
C TYR A 94 -11.97 -16.10 0.89
N ARG A 95 -13.10 -16.42 0.26
CA ARG A 95 -13.16 -16.75 -1.18
C ARG A 95 -12.97 -15.51 -2.05
N CYS A 96 -13.22 -14.34 -1.49
CA CYS A 96 -13.05 -13.04 -2.16
C CYS A 96 -11.69 -12.39 -1.86
N ALA A 97 -10.75 -13.13 -1.25
CA ALA A 97 -9.42 -12.65 -0.91
C ALA A 97 -8.32 -13.49 -1.58
N ALA A 98 -7.44 -12.83 -2.33
CA ALA A 98 -6.23 -13.42 -2.86
C ALA A 98 -5.02 -12.59 -2.46
N LEU A 99 -4.11 -13.20 -1.69
CA LEU A 99 -2.83 -12.60 -1.32
C LEU A 99 -1.74 -13.20 -2.21
N VAL A 100 -1.00 -12.33 -2.90
CA VAL A 100 0.21 -12.71 -3.64
C VAL A 100 1.40 -12.21 -2.84
N GLU A 101 2.27 -13.12 -2.41
CA GLU A 101 3.49 -12.80 -1.68
C GLU A 101 4.73 -13.10 -2.53
N ASN A 102 5.88 -12.57 -2.10
CA ASN A 102 7.19 -12.83 -2.72
C ASN A 102 7.30 -12.37 -4.18
N ILE A 103 6.73 -11.21 -4.49
CA ILE A 103 6.89 -10.59 -5.80
C ILE A 103 8.34 -10.11 -5.94
N GLN A 104 9.09 -10.76 -6.82
CA GLN A 104 10.42 -10.34 -7.25
C GLN A 104 10.31 -9.67 -8.61
N ILE A 105 10.70 -8.41 -8.68
CA ILE A 105 10.80 -7.68 -9.94
C ILE A 105 12.23 -7.85 -10.44
N GLY A 106 12.38 -8.58 -11.54
CA GLY A 106 13.65 -8.78 -12.23
C GLY A 106 13.44 -8.78 -13.74
N ASP A 107 14.50 -8.54 -14.49
CA ASP A 107 14.49 -8.66 -15.95
C ASP A 107 14.64 -10.14 -16.33
N PHE A 108 13.52 -10.84 -16.47
CA PHE A 108 13.50 -12.20 -17.02
C PHE A 108 13.42 -12.17 -18.55
N SER A 109 14.22 -11.31 -19.20
CA SER A 109 14.35 -11.38 -20.65
C SER A 109 15.11 -12.67 -20.98
N ALA A 110 14.46 -13.56 -21.72
CA ALA A 110 15.07 -14.78 -22.21
C ALA A 110 16.35 -14.43 -22.98
N ALA A 111 17.43 -15.14 -22.70
CA ALA A 111 18.71 -15.01 -23.37
C ALA A 111 18.51 -14.87 -24.89
N ALA A 112 18.91 -13.72 -25.45
CA ALA A 112 19.09 -13.58 -26.88
C ALA A 112 20.18 -14.57 -27.29
N ALA A 113 19.81 -15.55 -28.10
CA ALA A 113 20.73 -16.52 -28.67
C ALA A 113 21.83 -15.78 -29.46
N GLU A 114 23.08 -15.89 -28.97
CA GLU A 114 24.25 -15.53 -29.75
C GLU A 114 24.34 -16.48 -30.94
N THR A 115 24.10 -15.96 -32.15
CA THR A 115 24.30 -16.67 -33.42
C THR A 115 25.33 -15.91 -34.24
N GLY A 116 26.39 -16.62 -34.66
CA GLY A 116 27.42 -16.20 -35.63
C GLY A 116 28.77 -15.92 -34.96
N ALA A 117 29.89 -16.61 -35.20
CA ALA A 117 30.38 -17.32 -36.38
C ALA A 117 30.32 -16.48 -37.66
#